data_AF-A0AAW8F312-F1
#
_entry.id   AF-A0AAW8F312-F1
#
_cell.length_a   1.000
_cell.length_b   1.000
_cell.length_c   1.000
_cell.angle_alpha   90.00
_cell.angle_beta   90.00
_cell.angle_gamma   90.00
#
_symmetry.space_group_name_H-M   'P 1'
#
loop_
_entity.id
_entity.type
_entity.pdbx_description
1 polymer ?
#
loop_
_entity_poly.entity_id
_entity_poly.type
_entity_poly.pdbx_seq_one_letter_code
_entity_poly.pdbx_strand_id
1 'polypeptide(L)'
;MSARFGVEEEFVVLDRQTLAPIGMDHGARERITGRRGGGEVMPEYLTCQLECATSPAETRAEAGEQLTRMRALLAVHAAQQGAIAASSATPFIAAGGFVVSTSTHYDEVADQLGEITRDHEVNGLHVHVEVPDDEERVRALNRVREWLPTLLALTGNGPYAHGRHSGFSSWRSILIRRLPSSWCPPRFHDLDDYTARMDRLVALGAIGDAASIAWAARLSRRFPTVEVRVFDAQLTTDDTLFAAALARALILSEPASARPAEPDAIDASMWTAARRGTQSRVIDPTTGEVGPFWEVASAMLAHTRPVLADLGDEEFAVEQFARIRADGTGAERQERAYQRGGVAGLRDLYLSGMSA
;
A
#
# COMPACT_ATOMS: atom_id res chain seq x y z
N MET A 1 -6.18 -18.68 15.71
CA MET A 1 -5.27 -18.94 14.56
C MET A 1 -3.99 -18.12 14.79
N SER A 2 -2.79 -18.58 14.46
CA SER A 2 -1.59 -17.73 14.49
C SER A 2 -0.93 -17.74 13.12
N ALA A 3 -0.99 -16.61 12.42
CA ALA A 3 -0.28 -16.37 11.17
C ALA A 3 0.56 -15.10 11.36
N ARG A 4 1.88 -15.25 11.21
CA ARG A 4 2.80 -14.13 11.27
C ARG A 4 2.57 -13.22 10.07
N PHE A 5 2.90 -11.95 10.23
CA PHE A 5 2.78 -10.97 9.17
C PHE A 5 3.93 -9.97 9.19
N GLY A 6 4.23 -9.40 8.04
CA GLY A 6 5.22 -8.33 7.88
C GLY A 6 4.58 -7.13 7.19
N VAL A 7 5.11 -5.94 7.47
CA VAL A 7 4.66 -4.70 6.88
C VAL A 7 5.83 -3.97 6.27
N GLU A 8 5.69 -3.53 5.03
CA GLU A 8 6.62 -2.65 4.33
C GLU A 8 5.92 -1.30 4.09
N GLU A 9 6.54 -0.22 4.58
CA GLU A 9 6.07 1.15 4.39
C GLU A 9 7.07 1.98 3.60
N GLU A 10 6.61 2.57 2.51
CA GLU A 10 7.40 3.50 1.71
C GLU A 10 7.13 4.95 2.16
N PHE A 11 8.21 5.73 2.25
CA PHE A 11 8.17 7.14 2.65
C PHE A 11 8.89 7.99 1.61
N VAL A 12 8.43 9.23 1.46
CA VAL A 12 9.12 10.26 0.68
C VAL A 12 9.73 11.31 1.60
N VAL A 13 10.96 11.71 1.27
CA VAL A 13 11.68 12.81 1.93
C VAL A 13 11.41 14.09 1.17
N LEU A 14 10.89 15.09 1.88
CA LEU A 14 10.40 16.34 1.32
C LEU A 14 11.12 17.53 1.95
N ASP A 15 11.36 18.56 1.14
CA ASP A 15 11.77 19.87 1.64
C ASP A 15 10.69 20.43 2.57
N ARG A 16 11.12 20.91 3.74
CA ARG A 16 10.20 21.32 4.81
C ARG A 16 9.37 22.56 4.46
N GLN A 17 9.77 23.38 3.49
CA GLN A 17 9.03 24.59 3.14
C GLN A 17 8.11 24.37 1.94
N THR A 18 8.63 23.71 0.91
CA THR A 18 7.99 23.56 -0.39
C THR A 18 7.23 22.25 -0.56
N LEU A 19 7.54 21.23 0.26
CA LEU A 19 7.11 19.84 0.07
C LEU A 19 7.53 19.24 -1.28
N ALA A 20 8.58 19.80 -1.90
CA ALA A 20 9.22 19.17 -3.05
C ALA A 20 10.05 17.96 -2.59
N PRO A 21 10.03 16.83 -3.32
CA PRO A 21 10.91 15.70 -3.04
C PRO A 21 12.38 16.12 -3.09
N ILE A 22 13.14 15.71 -2.07
CA ILE A 22 14.58 15.93 -2.01
C ILE A 22 15.29 14.62 -1.73
N GLY A 23 16.33 14.34 -2.53
CA GLY A 23 17.20 13.20 -2.30
C GLY A 23 17.93 13.38 -0.98
N MET A 24 17.99 12.33 -0.16
CA MET A 24 18.84 12.36 1.03
C MET A 24 20.32 12.38 0.64
N ASP A 25 21.13 13.11 1.41
CA ASP A 25 22.58 12.97 1.45
C ASP A 25 22.97 11.48 1.48
N HIS A 26 23.91 11.07 0.63
CA HIS A 26 24.43 9.69 0.57
C HIS A 26 24.86 9.19 1.95
N GLY A 27 25.61 10.00 2.70
CA GLY A 27 26.05 9.64 4.05
C GLY A 27 24.88 9.53 5.02
N ALA A 28 23.82 10.34 4.87
CA ALA A 28 22.62 10.24 5.68
C ALA A 28 21.85 8.96 5.37
N ARG A 29 21.75 8.59 4.09
CA ARG A 29 21.14 7.34 3.63
C ARG A 29 21.90 6.13 4.20
N GLU A 30 23.23 6.11 4.07
CA GLU A 30 24.07 5.05 4.64
C GLU A 30 23.92 4.91 6.17
N ARG A 31 23.78 6.03 6.90
CA ARG A 31 23.62 6.01 8.38
C ARG A 31 22.31 5.38 8.85
N ILE A 32 21.27 5.40 8.01
CA ILE A 32 19.95 4.87 8.35
C ILE A 32 19.71 3.48 7.78
N THR A 33 20.24 3.19 6.59
CA THR A 33 20.05 1.91 5.91
C THR A 33 20.73 0.79 6.71
N GLY A 34 20.02 -0.33 6.91
CA GLY A 34 20.55 -1.47 7.66
C GLY A 34 20.55 -1.30 9.19
N ARG A 35 19.97 -0.22 9.74
CA ARG A 35 19.70 -0.12 11.18
C ARG A 35 18.66 -1.17 11.59
N ARG A 36 19.09 -2.18 12.34
CA ARG A 36 18.24 -3.26 12.87
C ARG A 36 17.78 -2.92 14.28
N GLY A 37 16.48 -2.69 14.45
CA GLY A 37 15.83 -2.30 15.72
C GLY A 37 14.42 -2.89 15.88
N GLY A 38 14.21 -4.08 15.31
CA GLY A 38 12.90 -4.70 15.12
C GLY A 38 12.50 -4.74 13.64
N GLY A 39 12.81 -3.71 12.86
CA GLY A 39 12.69 -3.70 11.39
C GLY A 39 14.00 -3.29 10.70
N GLU A 40 13.93 -3.10 9.39
CA GLU A 40 15.03 -2.70 8.51
C GLU A 40 14.62 -1.52 7.63
N VAL A 41 15.47 -0.47 7.58
CA VAL A 41 15.32 0.64 6.63
C VAL A 41 16.15 0.32 5.40
N MET A 42 15.53 0.43 4.22
CA MET A 42 16.12 0.08 2.94
C MET A 42 16.06 1.26 1.94
N PRO A 43 17.01 1.31 1.00
CA PRO A 43 16.91 2.15 -0.19
C PRO A 43 15.67 1.81 -1.03
N GLU A 44 14.91 2.80 -1.47
CA GLU A 44 13.82 2.65 -2.45
C GLU A 44 14.22 3.15 -3.87
N TYR A 45 13.39 2.89 -4.89
CA TYR A 45 13.57 3.21 -6.31
C TYR A 45 14.13 4.61 -6.56
N LEU A 46 13.57 5.64 -5.92
CA LEU A 46 14.08 7.02 -6.00
C LEU A 46 14.95 7.36 -4.79
N THR A 47 15.96 8.20 -5.00
CA THR A 47 16.84 8.68 -3.92
C THR A 47 16.12 9.49 -2.83
N CYS A 48 14.94 10.05 -3.14
CA CYS A 48 14.07 10.74 -2.21
C CYS A 48 13.13 9.79 -1.44
N GLN A 49 13.16 8.49 -1.73
CA GLN A 49 12.30 7.50 -1.08
C GLN A 49 13.11 6.55 -0.20
N LEU A 50 12.44 6.04 0.83
CA LEU A 50 12.93 5.05 1.76
C LEU A 50 11.84 4.03 2.04
N GLU A 51 12.23 2.77 2.17
CA GLU A 51 11.33 1.70 2.60
C GLU A 51 11.68 1.28 4.03
N CYS A 52 10.67 1.03 4.86
CA CYS A 52 10.81 0.42 6.16
C CYS A 52 10.08 -0.92 6.19
N ALA A 53 10.78 -2.01 6.44
CA ALA A 53 10.21 -3.34 6.57
C ALA A 53 10.25 -3.81 8.04
N THR A 54 9.14 -4.25 8.60
CA THR A 54 9.12 -4.88 9.93
C THR A 54 9.76 -6.27 9.87
N SER A 55 10.29 -6.76 10.99
CA SER A 55 10.41 -8.22 11.15
C SER A 55 9.01 -8.84 11.19
N PRO A 56 8.87 -10.15 10.86
CA PRO A 56 7.61 -10.85 11.03
C PRO A 56 7.11 -10.72 12.48
N ALA A 57 5.90 -10.21 12.64
CA ALA A 57 5.21 -10.02 13.92
C ALA A 57 4.11 -11.08 14.09
N GLU A 58 3.86 -11.48 15.34
CA GLU A 58 2.75 -12.36 15.70
C GLU A 58 1.50 -11.54 16.04
N THR A 59 1.69 -10.37 16.64
CA THR A 59 0.60 -9.50 17.11
C THR A 59 0.64 -8.12 16.48
N ARG A 60 -0.52 -7.47 16.44
CA ARG A 60 -0.65 -6.06 16.03
C ARG A 60 0.22 -5.13 16.89
N ALA A 61 0.30 -5.40 18.19
CA ALA A 61 1.10 -4.58 19.12
C ALA A 61 2.59 -4.63 18.78
N GLU A 62 3.14 -5.82 18.50
CA GLU A 62 4.53 -6.00 18.08
C GLU A 62 4.84 -5.26 16.78
N ALA A 63 3.96 -5.34 15.78
CA ALA A 63 4.11 -4.59 14.54
C ALA A 63 4.03 -3.08 14.79
N GLY A 64 3.07 -2.62 15.58
CA GLY A 64 2.89 -1.21 15.92
C GLY A 64 4.12 -0.59 16.57
N GLU A 65 4.71 -1.28 17.54
CA GLU A 65 5.95 -0.83 18.17
C GLU A 65 7.11 -0.69 17.17
N GLN A 66 7.25 -1.63 16.23
CA GLN A 66 8.28 -1.56 15.20
C GLN A 66 8.05 -0.36 14.26
N LEU A 67 6.81 -0.19 13.79
CA LEU A 67 6.44 0.91 12.88
C LEU A 67 6.65 2.27 13.53
N THR A 68 6.23 2.47 14.79
CA THR A 68 6.44 3.71 15.53
C THR A 68 7.94 4.01 15.70
N ARG A 69 8.76 3.00 16.04
CA ARG A 69 10.22 3.19 16.15
C ARG A 69 10.85 3.58 14.80
N MET A 70 10.44 2.94 13.70
CA MET A 70 10.96 3.24 12.36
C MET A 70 10.55 4.64 11.90
N ARG A 71 9.26 5.01 12.04
CA ARG A 71 8.77 6.37 11.75
C ARG A 71 9.53 7.44 12.54
N ALA A 72 9.73 7.23 13.84
CA ALA A 72 10.48 8.16 14.69
C ALA A 72 11.95 8.31 14.25
N LEU A 73 12.60 7.19 13.89
CA LEU A 73 13.96 7.20 13.35
C LEU A 73 14.04 8.04 12.06
N LEU A 74 13.14 7.80 11.11
CA LEU A 74 13.07 8.56 9.86
C LEU A 74 12.83 10.06 10.12
N ALA A 75 11.93 10.40 11.04
CA ALA A 75 11.63 11.78 11.40
C ALA A 75 12.87 12.53 11.91
N VAL A 76 13.64 11.90 12.80
CA VAL A 76 14.88 12.48 13.35
C VAL A 76 15.91 12.72 12.24
N HIS A 77 16.13 11.75 11.37
CA HIS A 77 17.14 11.86 10.32
C HIS A 77 16.74 12.84 9.21
N ALA A 78 15.46 12.89 8.82
CA ALA A 78 14.97 13.91 7.90
C ALA A 78 15.15 15.32 8.49
N ALA A 79 14.80 15.52 9.77
CA ALA A 79 14.94 16.82 10.43
C ALA A 79 16.39 17.33 10.48
N GLN A 80 17.37 16.43 10.66
CA GLN A 80 18.80 16.78 10.62
C GLN A 80 19.27 17.33 9.27
N GLN A 81 18.52 17.07 8.19
CA GLN A 81 18.79 17.56 6.84
C GLN A 81 17.92 18.79 6.48
N GLY A 82 17.17 19.35 7.44
CA GLY A 82 16.18 20.39 7.14
C GLY A 82 14.96 19.89 6.36
N ALA A 83 14.77 18.57 6.29
CA ALA A 83 13.71 17.89 5.55
C ALA A 83 12.60 17.38 6.49
N ILE A 84 11.58 16.78 5.89
CA ILE A 84 10.59 15.94 6.58
C ILE A 84 10.50 14.60 5.86
N ALA A 85 10.24 13.52 6.59
CA ALA A 85 9.74 12.28 6.01
C ALA A 85 8.21 12.32 6.01
N ALA A 86 7.57 11.78 4.97
CA ALA A 86 6.12 11.75 4.84
C ALA A 86 5.65 10.39 4.32
N SER A 87 4.65 9.82 4.99
CA SER A 87 3.91 8.66 4.50
C SER A 87 2.69 9.13 3.71
N SER A 88 2.88 9.32 2.40
CA SER A 88 1.85 9.75 1.46
C SER A 88 2.05 9.01 0.14
N ALA A 89 0.96 8.60 -0.51
CA ALA A 89 1.06 7.76 -1.71
C ALA A 89 1.81 8.44 -2.86
N THR A 90 1.73 9.76 -2.94
CA THR A 90 2.42 10.60 -3.92
C THR A 90 2.86 11.90 -3.26
N PRO A 91 3.97 12.52 -3.71
CA PRO A 91 4.36 13.83 -3.22
C PRO A 91 3.40 14.92 -3.70
N PHE A 92 3.31 16.03 -2.97
CA PHE A 92 2.41 17.15 -3.31
C PHE A 92 2.79 17.79 -4.65
N ILE A 93 4.08 18.00 -4.89
CA ILE A 93 4.67 18.51 -6.13
C ILE A 93 5.61 17.43 -6.68
N ALA A 94 5.61 17.25 -8.00
CA ALA A 94 6.58 16.38 -8.66
C ALA A 94 7.93 17.09 -8.81
N ALA A 95 9.03 16.36 -8.63
CA ALA A 95 10.38 16.95 -8.66
C ALA A 95 10.80 17.53 -10.02
N GLY A 96 10.12 17.18 -11.12
CA GLY A 96 10.44 17.63 -12.48
C GLY A 96 11.69 16.99 -13.09
N GLY A 97 12.47 16.24 -12.31
CA GLY A 97 13.60 15.41 -12.71
C GLY A 97 14.02 14.47 -11.58
N PHE A 98 14.40 13.24 -11.90
CA PHE A 98 14.62 12.15 -10.94
C PHE A 98 16.03 11.61 -10.99
N VAL A 99 16.54 11.24 -9.82
CA VAL A 99 17.73 10.38 -9.69
C VAL A 99 17.24 9.03 -9.19
N VAL A 100 17.28 8.03 -10.09
CA VAL A 100 17.05 6.62 -9.76
C VAL A 100 18.18 6.14 -8.86
N SER A 101 17.84 5.38 -7.83
CA SER A 101 18.81 4.76 -6.93
C SER A 101 19.74 3.82 -7.70
N THR A 102 21.04 3.90 -7.46
CA THR A 102 22.02 3.06 -8.17
C THR A 102 21.84 1.60 -7.81
N SER A 103 21.25 0.82 -8.70
CA SER A 103 21.20 -0.64 -8.63
C SER A 103 20.91 -1.24 -10.01
N THR A 104 21.49 -2.40 -10.32
CA THR A 104 21.25 -3.10 -11.59
C THR A 104 19.75 -3.35 -11.83
N HIS A 105 19.01 -3.73 -10.77
CA HIS A 105 17.58 -3.99 -10.87
C HIS A 105 16.78 -2.73 -11.24
N TYR A 106 17.08 -1.58 -10.61
CA TYR A 106 16.36 -0.34 -10.90
C TYR A 106 16.72 0.26 -12.26
N ASP A 107 17.94 0.06 -12.74
CA ASP A 107 18.36 0.44 -14.10
C ASP A 107 17.57 -0.36 -15.16
N GLU A 108 17.43 -1.68 -14.96
CA GLU A 108 16.60 -2.55 -15.82
C GLU A 108 15.13 -2.13 -15.80
N VAL A 109 14.56 -1.84 -14.62
CA VAL A 109 13.20 -1.33 -14.49
C VAL A 109 13.04 0.01 -15.22
N ALA A 110 13.99 0.93 -15.11
CA ALA A 110 13.93 2.23 -15.78
C ALA A 110 13.93 2.10 -17.31
N ASP A 111 14.79 1.26 -17.88
CA ASP A 111 14.83 1.00 -19.32
C ASP A 111 13.51 0.37 -19.81
N GLN A 112 12.97 -0.58 -19.05
CA GLN A 112 11.73 -1.27 -19.39
C GLN A 112 10.51 -0.32 -19.40
N LEU A 113 10.44 0.62 -18.46
CA LEU A 113 9.30 1.53 -18.31
C LEU A 113 9.39 2.78 -19.19
N GLY A 114 10.59 3.15 -19.65
CA GLY A 114 10.81 4.32 -20.50
C GLY A 114 10.26 5.61 -19.87
N GLU A 115 9.40 6.33 -20.59
CA GLU A 115 8.83 7.60 -20.11
C GLU A 115 7.94 7.46 -18.87
N ILE A 116 7.38 6.28 -18.60
CA ILE A 116 6.54 6.06 -17.41
C ILE A 116 7.34 6.24 -16.11
N THR A 117 8.64 5.90 -16.13
CA THR A 117 9.55 6.05 -14.98
C THR A 117 9.59 7.47 -14.44
N ARG A 118 9.47 8.48 -15.31
CA ARG A 118 9.52 9.89 -14.90
C ARG A 118 8.30 10.31 -14.07
N ASP A 119 7.23 9.54 -14.09
CA ASP A 119 6.02 9.84 -13.31
C ASP A 119 5.86 8.84 -12.14
N HIS A 120 6.86 8.01 -11.84
CA HIS A 120 6.75 6.91 -10.88
C HIS A 120 7.13 7.32 -9.44
N GLU A 121 6.70 8.50 -8.99
CA GLU A 121 6.84 8.96 -7.60
C GLU A 121 5.69 8.40 -6.73
N VAL A 122 5.77 7.12 -6.38
CA VAL A 122 4.70 6.42 -5.65
C VAL A 122 5.23 5.77 -4.39
N ASN A 123 4.48 5.88 -3.29
CA ASN A 123 4.76 5.21 -2.03
C ASN A 123 3.61 4.27 -1.65
N GLY A 124 3.89 2.99 -1.49
CA GLY A 124 2.96 1.95 -1.09
C GLY A 124 3.02 1.56 0.38
N LEU A 125 2.02 0.77 0.75
CA LEU A 125 2.03 -0.08 1.94
C LEU A 125 1.87 -1.52 1.46
N HIS A 126 2.81 -2.40 1.82
CA HIS A 126 2.71 -3.83 1.52
C HIS A 126 2.54 -4.62 2.81
N VAL A 127 1.57 -5.53 2.79
CA VAL A 127 1.30 -6.42 3.93
C VAL A 127 1.52 -7.85 3.49
N HIS A 128 2.50 -8.50 4.10
CA HIS A 128 2.79 -9.91 3.94
C HIS A 128 2.09 -10.72 5.02
N VAL A 129 1.30 -11.73 4.66
CA VAL A 129 0.65 -12.61 5.62
C VAL A 129 1.06 -14.05 5.34
N GLU A 130 1.58 -14.72 6.37
CA GLU A 130 2.08 -16.10 6.27
C GLU A 130 0.96 -17.10 5.98
N VAL A 131 1.13 -17.86 4.91
CA VAL A 131 0.28 -18.98 4.52
C VAL A 131 1.23 -20.09 4.03
N PRO A 132 1.58 -21.06 4.91
CA PRO A 132 2.62 -22.02 4.59
C PRO A 132 2.27 -22.96 3.43
N ASP A 133 1.00 -23.33 3.29
CA ASP A 133 0.53 -24.22 2.23
C ASP A 133 0.41 -23.47 0.90
N ASP A 134 1.04 -24.02 -0.15
CA ASP A 134 1.18 -23.35 -1.44
C ASP A 134 -0.15 -23.24 -2.20
N GLU A 135 -1.00 -24.26 -2.11
CA GLU A 135 -2.32 -24.24 -2.74
C GLU A 135 -3.27 -23.30 -1.99
N GLU A 136 -3.20 -23.30 -0.66
CA GLU A 136 -3.94 -22.35 0.15
C GLU A 136 -3.49 -20.91 -0.09
N ARG A 137 -2.20 -20.67 -0.40
CA ARG A 137 -1.73 -19.34 -0.84
C ARG A 137 -2.45 -18.87 -2.10
N VAL A 138 -2.63 -19.74 -3.08
CA VAL A 138 -3.36 -19.41 -4.31
C VAL A 138 -4.84 -19.13 -4.01
N ARG A 139 -5.47 -19.95 -3.16
CA ARG A 139 -6.85 -19.71 -2.72
C ARG A 139 -6.99 -18.41 -1.95
N ALA A 140 -6.08 -18.10 -1.04
CA ALA A 140 -6.02 -16.84 -0.31
C ALA A 140 -5.87 -15.63 -1.24
N LEU A 141 -5.01 -15.72 -2.26
CA LEU A 141 -4.89 -14.68 -3.28
C LEU A 141 -6.20 -14.48 -4.06
N ASN A 142 -6.88 -15.57 -4.42
CA ASN A 142 -8.19 -15.52 -5.06
C ASN A 142 -9.30 -14.96 -4.15
N ARG A 143 -9.19 -15.10 -2.82
CA ARG A 143 -10.11 -14.49 -1.87
C ARG A 143 -9.86 -13.00 -1.73
N VAL A 144 -8.60 -12.59 -1.54
CA VAL A 144 -8.26 -11.17 -1.32
C VAL A 144 -8.52 -10.32 -2.57
N ARG A 145 -8.35 -10.89 -3.79
CA ARG A 145 -8.52 -10.13 -5.04
C ARG A 145 -9.92 -9.52 -5.18
N GLU A 146 -10.95 -10.16 -4.62
CA GLU A 146 -12.34 -9.71 -4.72
C GLU A 146 -12.58 -8.44 -3.89
N TRP A 147 -11.81 -8.27 -2.80
CA TRP A 147 -11.93 -7.15 -1.87
C TRP A 147 -10.99 -5.98 -2.18
N LEU A 148 -10.10 -6.10 -3.18
CA LEU A 148 -9.16 -5.05 -3.55
C LEU A 148 -9.80 -3.68 -3.82
N PRO A 149 -10.97 -3.56 -4.50
CA PRO A 149 -11.62 -2.26 -4.67
C PRO A 149 -12.00 -1.60 -3.34
N THR A 150 -12.52 -2.38 -2.40
CA THR A 150 -12.94 -1.91 -1.08
C THR A 150 -11.73 -1.51 -0.23
N LEU A 151 -10.67 -2.33 -0.23
CA LEU A 151 -9.40 -2.02 0.42
C LEU A 151 -8.78 -0.74 -0.13
N LEU A 152 -8.75 -0.57 -1.46
CA LEU A 152 -8.22 0.62 -2.11
C LEU A 152 -9.00 1.88 -1.73
N ALA A 153 -10.34 1.84 -1.80
CA ALA A 153 -11.18 2.98 -1.46
C ALA A 153 -11.02 3.41 0.02
N LEU A 154 -10.82 2.45 0.92
CA LEU A 154 -10.66 2.69 2.36
C LEU A 154 -9.28 3.24 2.73
N THR A 155 -8.27 2.97 1.90
CA THR A 155 -6.85 3.30 2.19
C THR A 155 -6.27 4.35 1.25
N GLY A 156 -7.07 4.97 0.39
CA GLY A 156 -6.60 6.05 -0.47
C GLY A 156 -5.94 7.19 0.31
N ASN A 157 -4.69 7.52 -0.04
CA ASN A 157 -3.87 8.52 0.64
C ASN A 157 -2.92 9.27 -0.32
N GLY A 158 -3.36 9.52 -1.55
CA GLY A 158 -2.55 10.26 -2.53
C GLY A 158 -3.41 11.15 -3.43
N PRO A 159 -4.02 12.22 -2.93
CA PRO A 159 -4.93 13.03 -3.73
C PRO A 159 -4.24 14.08 -4.60
N TYR A 160 -2.97 14.39 -4.35
CA TYR A 160 -2.25 15.47 -5.03
C TYR A 160 -1.25 14.95 -6.09
N ALA A 161 -1.10 15.74 -7.15
CA ALA A 161 -0.09 15.58 -8.19
C ALA A 161 0.27 16.96 -8.75
N HIS A 162 1.55 17.23 -9.00
CA HIS A 162 2.02 18.49 -9.61
C HIS A 162 1.46 19.76 -8.95
N GLY A 163 1.40 19.79 -7.62
CA GLY A 163 0.96 20.94 -6.82
C GLY A 163 -0.54 21.21 -6.84
N ARG A 164 -1.34 20.28 -7.39
CA ARG A 164 -2.79 20.42 -7.50
C ARG A 164 -3.50 19.13 -7.14
N HIS A 165 -4.78 19.22 -6.81
CA HIS A 165 -5.61 18.05 -6.60
C HIS A 165 -5.72 17.27 -7.92
N SER A 166 -5.36 15.99 -7.92
CA SER A 166 -5.37 15.12 -9.11
C SER A 166 -6.78 14.76 -9.56
N GLY A 167 -7.74 14.87 -8.64
CA GLY A 167 -9.08 14.33 -8.80
C GLY A 167 -9.20 12.89 -8.29
N PHE A 168 -8.12 12.21 -7.95
CA PHE A 168 -8.19 10.84 -7.43
C PHE A 168 -8.02 10.84 -5.91
N SER A 169 -8.57 9.85 -5.21
CA SER A 169 -8.22 9.60 -3.81
C SER A 169 -6.89 8.84 -3.69
N SER A 170 -6.59 7.98 -4.68
CA SER A 170 -5.28 7.34 -4.86
C SER A 170 -4.79 7.61 -6.28
N TRP A 171 -4.00 8.67 -6.44
CA TRP A 171 -3.29 8.93 -7.70
C TRP A 171 -2.22 7.87 -7.96
N ARG A 172 -1.57 7.37 -6.89
CA ARG A 172 -0.62 6.25 -6.94
C ARG A 172 -1.18 5.08 -7.73
N SER A 173 -2.41 4.66 -7.46
CA SER A 173 -3.02 3.51 -8.13
C SER A 173 -3.13 3.71 -9.65
N ILE A 174 -3.37 4.93 -10.12
CA ILE A 174 -3.43 5.26 -11.55
C ILE A 174 -2.03 5.27 -12.17
N LEU A 175 -1.03 5.77 -11.44
CA LEU A 175 0.36 5.72 -11.88
C LEU A 175 0.85 4.28 -12.04
N ILE A 176 0.58 3.43 -11.05
CA ILE A 176 0.90 1.98 -11.05
C ILE A 176 0.16 1.24 -12.16
N ARG A 177 -1.11 1.58 -12.45
CA ARG A 177 -1.92 0.89 -13.49
C ARG A 177 -1.28 0.93 -14.89
N ARG A 178 -0.36 1.86 -15.16
CA ARG A 178 0.35 1.94 -16.45
C ARG A 178 1.40 0.85 -16.63
N LEU A 179 1.78 0.14 -15.57
CA LEU A 179 2.75 -0.95 -15.66
C LEU A 179 2.10 -2.20 -16.29
N PRO A 180 2.84 -2.97 -17.11
CA PRO A 180 2.29 -4.03 -17.99
C PRO A 180 1.62 -5.20 -17.25
N SER A 181 1.96 -5.41 -15.99
CA SER A 181 1.44 -6.50 -15.16
C SER A 181 1.03 -6.00 -13.78
N SER A 182 0.24 -4.93 -13.79
CA SER A 182 -0.28 -4.27 -12.59
C SER A 182 -1.76 -4.52 -12.37
N TRP A 183 -2.35 -3.83 -11.38
CA TRP A 183 -3.78 -3.87 -11.09
C TRP A 183 -4.25 -5.16 -10.42
N CYS A 184 -5.52 -5.55 -10.61
CA CYS A 184 -6.05 -6.77 -10.01
C CYS A 184 -5.36 -8.01 -10.62
N PRO A 185 -4.82 -8.94 -9.80
CA PRO A 185 -4.32 -10.21 -10.33
C PRO A 185 -5.45 -11.01 -10.98
N PRO A 186 -5.18 -11.85 -11.99
CA PRO A 186 -6.19 -12.75 -12.53
C PRO A 186 -6.58 -13.80 -11.48
N ARG A 187 -7.69 -14.51 -11.71
CA ARG A 187 -8.09 -15.64 -10.85
C ARG A 187 -7.31 -16.89 -11.28
N PHE A 188 -6.69 -17.59 -10.34
CA PHE A 188 -5.86 -18.77 -10.60
C PHE A 188 -6.59 -20.05 -10.21
N HIS A 189 -6.35 -21.14 -10.94
CA HIS A 189 -6.87 -22.46 -10.60
C HIS A 189 -6.11 -23.10 -9.43
N ASP A 190 -4.79 -23.13 -9.54
CA ASP A 190 -3.83 -23.76 -8.63
C ASP A 190 -2.44 -23.09 -8.76
N LEU A 191 -1.43 -23.64 -8.08
CA LEU A 191 -0.07 -23.12 -8.12
C LEU A 191 0.58 -23.25 -9.50
N ASP A 192 0.26 -24.31 -10.24
CA ASP A 192 0.80 -24.54 -11.59
C ASP A 192 0.29 -23.48 -12.57
N ASP A 193 -1.01 -23.15 -12.53
CA ASP A 193 -1.60 -22.06 -13.33
C ASP A 193 -1.02 -20.69 -12.94
N TYR A 194 -0.76 -20.44 -11.65
CA TYR A 194 -0.05 -19.24 -11.20
C TYR A 194 1.35 -19.15 -11.82
N THR A 195 2.14 -20.21 -11.68
CA THR A 195 3.53 -20.27 -12.15
C THR A 195 3.60 -20.15 -13.68
N ALA A 196 2.75 -20.87 -14.41
CA ALA A 196 2.71 -20.81 -15.87
C ALA A 196 2.36 -19.43 -16.42
N ARG A 197 1.52 -18.65 -15.71
CA ARG A 197 1.20 -17.26 -16.10
C ARG A 197 2.36 -16.32 -15.81
N MET A 198 3.06 -16.50 -14.70
CA MET A 198 4.27 -15.75 -14.38
C MET A 198 5.36 -16.00 -15.43
N ASP A 199 5.64 -17.25 -15.76
CA ASP A 199 6.62 -17.63 -16.78
C ASP A 199 6.28 -17.04 -18.15
N ARG A 200 4.99 -16.98 -18.50
CA ARG A 200 4.54 -16.34 -19.74
C ARG A 200 4.81 -14.84 -19.76
N LEU A 201 4.59 -14.12 -18.65
CA LEU A 201 4.89 -12.68 -18.56
C LEU A 201 6.39 -12.41 -18.68
N VAL A 202 7.23 -13.27 -18.08
CA VAL A 202 8.69 -13.21 -18.22
C VAL A 202 9.10 -13.50 -19.68
N ALA A 203 8.56 -14.55 -20.30
CA ALA A 203 8.87 -14.91 -21.69
C ALA A 203 8.45 -13.83 -22.70
N LEU A 204 7.41 -13.05 -22.40
CA LEU A 204 7.00 -11.89 -23.20
C LEU A 204 7.92 -10.67 -23.02
N GLY A 205 8.82 -10.67 -22.03
CA GLY A 205 9.59 -9.49 -21.64
C GLY A 205 8.73 -8.41 -20.96
N ALA A 206 7.52 -8.76 -20.52
CA ALA A 206 6.62 -7.83 -19.83
C ALA A 206 7.09 -7.54 -18.40
N ILE A 207 7.88 -8.44 -17.82
CA ILE A 207 8.59 -8.30 -16.54
C ILE A 207 9.94 -9.00 -16.64
N GLY A 208 10.98 -8.48 -15.96
CA GLY A 208 12.30 -9.12 -15.94
C GLY A 208 12.32 -10.44 -15.17
N ASP A 209 11.59 -10.49 -14.05
CA ASP A 209 11.38 -11.72 -13.28
C ASP A 209 10.05 -11.71 -12.52
N ALA A 210 9.74 -12.82 -11.82
CA ALA A 210 8.51 -12.93 -11.05
C ALA A 210 8.43 -11.98 -9.84
N ALA A 211 9.56 -11.49 -9.31
CA ALA A 211 9.56 -10.51 -8.22
C ALA A 211 9.17 -9.10 -8.70
N SER A 212 9.28 -8.84 -10.01
CA SER A 212 8.95 -7.57 -10.65
C SER A 212 7.44 -7.42 -10.95
N ILE A 213 6.61 -8.40 -10.55
CA ILE A 213 5.15 -8.34 -10.78
C ILE A 213 4.49 -7.23 -9.95
N ALA A 214 3.76 -6.34 -10.61
CA ALA A 214 3.15 -5.15 -10.02
C ALA A 214 1.67 -5.31 -9.66
N TRP A 215 1.16 -6.55 -9.56
CA TRP A 215 -0.22 -6.80 -9.15
C TRP A 215 -0.49 -6.26 -7.74
N ALA A 216 -1.72 -5.82 -7.52
CA ALA A 216 -2.22 -5.27 -6.25
C ALA A 216 -2.28 -6.31 -5.12
N ALA A 217 -2.18 -7.60 -5.45
CA ALA A 217 -1.84 -8.67 -4.53
C ALA A 217 -1.10 -9.79 -5.30
N ARG A 218 -0.18 -10.50 -4.63
CA ARG A 218 0.63 -11.57 -5.25
C ARG A 218 1.08 -12.61 -4.24
N LEU A 219 1.62 -13.73 -4.73
CA LEU A 219 2.40 -14.65 -3.92
C LEU A 219 3.81 -14.08 -3.78
N SER A 220 4.35 -14.04 -2.57
CA SER A 220 5.75 -13.67 -2.40
C SER A 220 6.65 -14.79 -2.92
N ARG A 221 7.66 -14.41 -3.70
CA ARG A 221 8.71 -15.35 -4.17
C ARG A 221 9.67 -15.74 -3.04
N ARG A 222 9.89 -14.84 -2.08
CA ARG A 222 10.91 -14.97 -1.04
C ARG A 222 10.37 -15.59 0.25
N PHE A 223 9.10 -15.33 0.55
CA PHE A 223 8.47 -15.74 1.80
C PHE A 223 7.21 -16.56 1.52
N PRO A 224 6.83 -17.50 2.39
CA PRO A 224 5.58 -18.26 2.26
C PRO A 224 4.38 -17.39 2.63
N THR A 225 4.18 -16.29 1.92
CA THR A 225 3.20 -15.25 2.23
C THR A 225 2.39 -14.87 1.01
N VAL A 226 1.13 -14.49 1.24
CA VAL A 226 0.40 -13.64 0.30
C VAL A 226 0.72 -12.18 0.65
N GLU A 227 1.06 -11.41 -0.37
CA GLU A 227 1.46 -10.01 -0.25
C GLU A 227 0.38 -9.12 -0.86
N VAL A 228 -0.20 -8.24 -0.05
CA VAL A 228 -1.24 -7.28 -0.47
C VAL A 228 -0.60 -5.91 -0.61
N ARG A 229 -0.65 -5.34 -1.83
CA ARG A 229 0.08 -4.13 -2.24
C ARG A 229 -0.83 -3.00 -2.74
N VAL A 230 -2.14 -3.20 -2.64
CA VAL A 230 -3.16 -2.26 -3.12
C VAL A 230 -3.17 -0.96 -2.33
N PHE A 231 -2.68 -1.00 -1.09
CA PHE A 231 -2.70 0.12 -0.17
C PHE A 231 -1.73 1.22 -0.61
N ASP A 232 -2.17 2.46 -0.50
CA ASP A 232 -1.25 3.60 -0.47
C ASP A 232 -0.45 3.57 0.85
N ALA A 233 0.73 4.22 0.90
CA ALA A 233 1.38 4.51 2.17
C ALA A 233 0.42 5.30 3.08
N GLN A 234 0.33 4.97 4.38
CA GLN A 234 -0.69 5.52 5.28
C GLN A 234 -0.16 6.61 6.24
N LEU A 235 -0.96 7.66 6.47
CA LEU A 235 -0.56 8.81 7.29
C LEU A 235 -0.10 8.43 8.70
N THR A 236 -0.74 7.45 9.34
CA THR A 236 -0.46 7.07 10.73
C THR A 236 -0.17 5.58 10.88
N THR A 237 0.48 5.23 12.00
CA THR A 237 0.71 3.84 12.40
C THR A 237 -0.60 3.07 12.55
N ASP A 238 -1.63 3.67 13.14
CA ASP A 238 -2.94 3.02 13.29
C ASP A 238 -3.63 2.74 11.94
N ASP A 239 -3.53 3.65 10.96
CA ASP A 239 -4.08 3.41 9.62
C ASP A 239 -3.36 2.24 8.93
N THR A 240 -2.05 2.14 9.13
CA THR A 240 -1.21 1.05 8.63
C THR A 240 -1.61 -0.28 9.26
N LEU A 241 -1.73 -0.32 10.58
CA LEU A 241 -2.15 -1.50 11.32
C LEU A 241 -3.57 -1.92 10.98
N PHE A 242 -4.46 -0.97 10.69
CA PHE A 242 -5.82 -1.26 10.26
C PHE A 242 -5.86 -1.93 8.88
N ALA A 243 -5.10 -1.41 7.91
CA ALA A 243 -4.93 -2.07 6.61
C ALA A 243 -4.33 -3.48 6.76
N ALA A 244 -3.33 -3.64 7.64
CA ALA A 244 -2.74 -4.95 7.93
C ALA A 244 -3.72 -5.93 8.58
N ALA A 245 -4.52 -5.48 9.54
CA ALA A 245 -5.54 -6.31 10.20
C ALA A 245 -6.59 -6.82 9.20
N LEU A 246 -7.07 -5.95 8.30
CA LEU A 246 -8.01 -6.34 7.24
C LEU A 246 -7.38 -7.32 6.25
N ALA A 247 -6.14 -7.08 5.81
CA ALA A 247 -5.43 -7.99 4.90
C ALA A 247 -5.25 -9.38 5.53
N ARG A 248 -4.79 -9.45 6.79
CA ARG A 248 -4.68 -10.69 7.56
C ARG A 248 -6.01 -11.41 7.66
N ALA A 249 -7.06 -10.70 8.03
CA ALA A 249 -8.37 -11.31 8.20
C ALA A 249 -8.92 -11.86 6.88
N LEU A 250 -8.82 -11.11 5.78
CA LEU A 250 -9.26 -11.56 4.46
C LEU A 250 -8.47 -12.78 3.95
N ILE A 251 -7.15 -12.81 4.18
CA ILE A 251 -6.28 -13.93 3.79
C ILE A 251 -6.56 -15.20 4.59
N LEU A 252 -7.14 -15.09 5.79
CA LEU A 252 -7.43 -16.23 6.66
C LEU A 252 -8.93 -16.60 6.70
N SER A 253 -9.82 -15.75 6.19
CA SER A 253 -11.26 -16.01 6.10
C SER A 253 -11.62 -17.00 4.99
N GLU A 254 -12.74 -17.71 5.13
CA GLU A 254 -13.33 -18.46 4.01
C GLU A 254 -13.73 -17.54 2.83
N PRO A 255 -13.96 -18.06 1.61
CA PRO A 255 -14.46 -17.25 0.51
C PRO A 255 -15.78 -16.54 0.85
N ALA A 256 -15.91 -15.27 0.44
CA ALA A 256 -17.12 -14.47 0.68
C ALA A 256 -18.36 -15.00 -0.06
N SER A 257 -18.14 -15.64 -1.21
CA SER A 257 -19.17 -16.24 -2.05
C SER A 257 -18.62 -17.46 -2.79
N ALA A 258 -19.52 -18.36 -3.20
CA ALA A 258 -19.20 -19.47 -4.09
C ALA A 258 -19.08 -19.04 -5.57
N ARG A 259 -19.55 -17.84 -5.91
CA ARG A 259 -19.51 -17.27 -7.26
C ARG A 259 -18.56 -16.07 -7.29
N PRO A 260 -17.35 -16.25 -7.85
CA PRO A 260 -16.40 -15.16 -7.96
C PRO A 260 -16.94 -14.02 -8.81
N ALA A 261 -16.57 -12.79 -8.46
CA ALA A 261 -16.88 -11.63 -9.30
C ALA A 261 -16.09 -11.67 -10.63
N GLU A 262 -16.75 -11.23 -11.70
CA GLU A 262 -16.13 -11.13 -13.02
C GLU A 262 -14.92 -10.19 -13.01
N PRO A 263 -13.79 -10.54 -13.67
CA PRO A 263 -12.58 -9.72 -13.67
C PRO A 263 -12.82 -8.25 -14.07
N ASP A 264 -13.66 -8.01 -15.09
CA ASP A 264 -13.97 -6.67 -15.59
C ASP A 264 -14.72 -5.82 -14.53
N ALA A 265 -15.56 -6.45 -13.71
CA ALA A 265 -16.27 -5.77 -12.63
C ALA A 265 -15.32 -5.33 -11.51
N ILE A 266 -14.34 -6.16 -11.17
CA ILE A 266 -13.29 -5.81 -10.20
C ILE A 266 -12.39 -4.71 -10.77
N ASP A 267 -11.99 -4.80 -12.04
CA ASP A 267 -11.17 -3.78 -12.71
C ASP A 267 -11.84 -2.39 -12.66
N ALA A 268 -13.11 -2.32 -13.09
CA ALA A 268 -13.89 -1.09 -13.08
C ALA A 268 -14.11 -0.56 -11.65
N SER A 269 -14.32 -1.47 -10.69
CA SER A 269 -14.47 -1.12 -9.28
C SER A 269 -13.19 -0.54 -8.69
N MET A 270 -12.02 -1.13 -8.97
CA MET A 270 -10.74 -0.57 -8.54
C MET A 270 -10.50 0.83 -9.10
N TRP A 271 -10.91 1.10 -10.35
CA TRP A 271 -10.72 2.43 -10.94
C TRP A 271 -11.62 3.46 -10.26
N THR A 272 -12.88 3.07 -10.01
CA THR A 272 -13.85 3.92 -9.32
C THR A 272 -13.42 4.16 -7.87
N ALA A 273 -12.87 3.15 -7.19
CA ALA A 273 -12.28 3.25 -5.87
C ALA A 273 -11.09 4.22 -5.84
N ALA A 274 -10.14 4.09 -6.78
CA ALA A 274 -9.02 5.02 -6.90
C ALA A 274 -9.49 6.46 -7.12
N ARG A 275 -10.55 6.66 -7.93
CA ARG A 275 -11.07 7.99 -8.31
C ARG A 275 -11.91 8.65 -7.24
N ARG A 276 -12.75 7.89 -6.53
CA ARG A 276 -13.80 8.42 -5.66
C ARG A 276 -13.65 8.02 -4.20
N GLY A 277 -12.71 7.14 -3.86
CA GLY A 277 -12.49 6.66 -2.50
C GLY A 277 -13.79 6.15 -1.89
N THR A 278 -14.15 6.70 -0.73
CA THR A 278 -15.34 6.34 0.05
C THR A 278 -16.67 6.74 -0.60
N GLN A 279 -16.64 7.55 -1.67
CA GLN A 279 -17.81 7.95 -2.46
C GLN A 279 -18.02 7.06 -3.70
N SER A 280 -17.23 5.99 -3.83
CA SER A 280 -17.34 5.03 -4.93
C SER A 280 -18.58 4.13 -4.80
N ARG A 281 -18.94 3.52 -5.92
CA ARG A 281 -19.76 2.31 -5.96
C ARG A 281 -18.87 1.19 -6.47
N VAL A 282 -18.90 0.05 -5.81
CA VAL A 282 -18.01 -1.09 -6.09
C VAL A 282 -18.81 -2.37 -6.10
N ILE A 283 -18.30 -3.38 -6.80
CA ILE A 283 -18.80 -4.75 -6.73
C ILE A 283 -18.69 -5.27 -5.29
N ASP A 284 -19.75 -5.87 -4.78
CA ASP A 284 -19.78 -6.54 -3.48
C ASP A 284 -19.52 -8.04 -3.67
N PRO A 285 -18.40 -8.58 -3.16
CA PRO A 285 -18.08 -10.01 -3.29
C PRO A 285 -19.11 -10.95 -2.64
N THR A 286 -19.88 -10.48 -1.66
CA THR A 286 -20.84 -11.31 -0.93
C THR A 286 -22.15 -11.49 -1.70
N THR A 287 -22.54 -10.49 -2.50
CA THR A 287 -23.81 -10.49 -3.23
C THR A 287 -23.64 -10.64 -4.74
N GLY A 288 -22.47 -10.27 -5.27
CA GLY A 288 -22.21 -10.16 -6.71
C GLY A 288 -22.80 -8.92 -7.37
N GLU A 289 -23.33 -7.97 -6.58
CA GLU A 289 -24.01 -6.76 -7.05
C GLU A 289 -23.20 -5.49 -6.77
N VAL A 290 -23.52 -4.39 -7.46
CA VAL A 290 -22.84 -3.10 -7.27
C VAL A 290 -23.48 -2.29 -6.13
N GLY A 291 -22.75 -2.13 -5.03
CA GLY A 291 -23.19 -1.40 -3.84
C GLY A 291 -22.46 -0.06 -3.62
N PRO A 292 -23.03 0.85 -2.80
CA PRO A 292 -22.29 1.98 -2.24
C PRO A 292 -21.12 1.49 -1.37
N PHE A 293 -19.97 2.17 -1.45
CA PHE A 293 -18.75 1.77 -0.73
C PHE A 293 -18.98 1.43 0.75
N TRP A 294 -19.67 2.28 1.51
CA TRP A 294 -19.83 2.06 2.96
C TRP A 294 -20.68 0.83 3.30
N GLU A 295 -21.59 0.41 2.42
CA GLU A 295 -22.35 -0.82 2.58
C GLU A 295 -21.44 -2.03 2.34
N VAL A 296 -20.68 -2.01 1.24
CA VAL A 296 -19.73 -3.08 0.90
C VAL A 296 -18.60 -3.19 1.92
N ALA A 297 -18.09 -2.06 2.43
CA ALA A 297 -17.05 -2.03 3.45
C ALA A 297 -17.58 -2.53 4.81
N SER A 298 -18.86 -2.30 5.12
CA SER A 298 -19.50 -2.89 6.30
C SER A 298 -19.68 -4.40 6.15
N ALA A 299 -20.02 -4.87 4.95
CA ALA A 299 -20.09 -6.30 4.63
C ALA A 299 -18.70 -6.97 4.74
N MET A 300 -17.64 -6.30 4.25
CA MET A 300 -16.26 -6.74 4.43
C MET A 300 -15.91 -6.91 5.91
N LEU A 301 -16.17 -5.88 6.73
CA LEU A 301 -15.88 -5.92 8.16
C LEU A 301 -16.65 -7.04 8.87
N ALA A 302 -17.92 -7.23 8.54
CA ALA A 302 -18.75 -8.32 9.05
C ALA A 302 -18.20 -9.71 8.64
N HIS A 303 -17.78 -9.86 7.39
CA HIS A 303 -17.18 -11.08 6.86
C HIS A 303 -15.84 -11.42 7.54
N THR A 304 -15.00 -10.41 7.81
CA THR A 304 -13.71 -10.60 8.47
C THR A 304 -13.78 -10.73 9.99
N ARG A 305 -14.93 -10.39 10.60
CA ARG A 305 -15.08 -10.30 12.06
C ARG A 305 -14.66 -11.56 12.82
N PRO A 306 -15.05 -12.80 12.42
CA PRO A 306 -14.64 -14.00 13.16
C PRO A 306 -13.12 -14.15 13.23
N VAL A 307 -12.43 -13.89 12.13
CA VAL A 307 -10.97 -13.97 12.06
C VAL A 307 -10.31 -12.84 12.84
N LEU A 308 -10.85 -11.62 12.76
CA LEU A 308 -10.36 -10.50 13.57
C LEU A 308 -10.49 -10.79 15.08
N ALA A 309 -11.58 -11.43 15.50
CA ALA A 309 -11.77 -11.85 16.90
C ALA A 309 -10.72 -12.88 17.31
N ASP A 310 -10.48 -13.90 16.48
CA ASP A 310 -9.47 -14.94 16.71
C ASP A 310 -8.03 -14.39 16.77
N LEU A 311 -7.76 -13.28 16.06
CA LEU A 311 -6.47 -12.59 16.06
C LEU A 311 -6.36 -11.54 17.19
N GLY A 312 -7.43 -11.25 17.92
CA GLY A 312 -7.48 -10.21 18.95
C GLY A 312 -7.53 -8.77 18.41
N ASP A 313 -7.92 -8.60 17.15
CA ASP A 313 -7.92 -7.31 16.44
C ASP A 313 -9.34 -6.76 16.16
N GLU A 314 -10.42 -7.44 16.58
CA GLU A 314 -11.81 -7.02 16.30
C GLU A 314 -12.13 -5.62 16.81
N GLU A 315 -11.90 -5.35 18.10
CA GLU A 315 -12.22 -4.07 18.72
C GLU A 315 -11.50 -2.92 18.02
N PHE A 316 -10.18 -3.07 17.82
CA PHE A 316 -9.36 -2.12 17.09
C PHE A 316 -9.87 -1.87 15.67
N ALA A 317 -10.21 -2.93 14.92
CA ALA A 317 -10.70 -2.80 13.56
C ALA A 317 -12.05 -2.08 13.49
N VAL A 318 -12.97 -2.35 14.42
CA VAL A 318 -14.27 -1.68 14.50
C VAL A 318 -14.09 -0.19 14.84
N GLU A 319 -13.23 0.13 15.79
CA GLU A 319 -12.94 1.51 16.18
C GLU A 319 -12.29 2.30 15.04
N GLN A 320 -11.27 1.75 14.37
CA GLN A 320 -10.61 2.41 13.24
C GLN A 320 -11.56 2.57 12.04
N PHE A 321 -12.42 1.58 11.77
CA PHE A 321 -13.44 1.70 10.74
C PHE A 321 -14.42 2.85 11.03
N ALA A 322 -14.91 2.96 12.27
CA ALA A 322 -15.77 4.04 12.71
C ALA A 322 -15.07 5.41 12.62
N ARG A 323 -13.79 5.46 13.02
CA ARG A 323 -12.96 6.67 12.92
C ARG A 323 -12.75 7.10 11.47
N ILE A 324 -12.40 6.21 10.55
CA ILE A 324 -12.27 6.54 9.12
C ILE A 324 -13.62 6.99 8.55
N ARG A 325 -14.74 6.44 9.01
CA ARG A 325 -16.06 6.91 8.57
C ARG A 325 -16.39 8.32 9.05
N ALA A 326 -15.99 8.68 10.25
CA ALA A 326 -16.22 10.01 10.83
C ALA A 326 -15.22 11.06 10.31
N ASP A 327 -13.94 10.72 10.32
CA ASP A 327 -12.83 11.62 10.03
C ASP A 327 -12.35 11.51 8.59
N GLY A 328 -12.82 10.53 7.82
CA GLY A 328 -12.32 10.27 6.47
C GLY A 328 -10.97 9.54 6.42
N THR A 329 -10.63 9.19 5.19
CA THR A 329 -9.40 8.51 4.76
C THR A 329 -8.17 9.41 4.84
N GLY A 330 -7.01 8.87 4.47
CA GLY A 330 -5.79 9.65 4.29
C GLY A 330 -5.97 10.79 3.29
N ALA A 331 -6.56 10.50 2.13
CA ALA A 331 -6.82 11.49 1.08
C ALA A 331 -7.69 12.65 1.58
N GLU A 332 -8.83 12.35 2.21
CA GLU A 332 -9.75 13.37 2.72
C GLU A 332 -9.11 14.21 3.85
N ARG A 333 -8.26 13.60 4.69
CA ARG A 333 -7.50 14.33 5.71
C ARG A 333 -6.46 15.27 5.10
N GLN A 334 -5.75 14.84 4.05
CA GLN A 334 -4.82 15.70 3.31
C GLN A 334 -5.56 16.88 2.66
N GLU A 335 -6.68 16.62 2.00
CA GLU A 335 -7.51 17.68 1.40
C GLU A 335 -7.95 18.72 2.42
N ARG A 336 -8.47 18.29 3.57
CA ARG A 336 -8.88 19.22 4.63
C ARG A 336 -7.69 19.96 5.24
N ALA A 337 -6.53 19.33 5.38
CA ALA A 337 -5.33 19.99 5.86
C ALA A 337 -4.86 21.10 4.90
N TYR A 338 -4.85 20.81 3.60
CA TYR A 338 -4.52 21.80 2.57
C TYR A 338 -5.56 22.94 2.50
N GLN A 339 -6.85 22.64 2.61
CA GLN A 339 -7.90 23.67 2.64
C GLN A 339 -7.75 24.62 3.84
N ARG A 340 -7.30 24.10 5.00
CA ARG A 340 -7.10 24.91 6.21
C ARG A 340 -5.83 25.78 6.17
N GLY A 341 -4.73 25.25 5.64
CA GLY A 341 -3.40 25.87 5.81
C GLY A 341 -2.50 25.83 4.58
N GLY A 342 -3.02 25.47 3.41
CA GLY A 342 -2.24 25.25 2.20
C GLY A 342 -1.13 24.22 2.41
N VAL A 343 0.04 24.50 1.82
CA VAL A 343 1.25 23.66 1.96
C VAL A 343 1.67 23.49 3.43
N ALA A 344 1.52 24.54 4.26
CA ALA A 344 1.84 24.44 5.68
C ALA A 344 0.91 23.46 6.41
N GLY A 345 -0.39 23.46 6.08
CA GLY A 345 -1.35 22.50 6.64
C GLY A 345 -1.01 21.05 6.28
N LEU A 346 -0.62 20.78 5.03
CA LEU A 346 -0.14 19.45 4.62
C LEU A 346 1.13 19.03 5.36
N ARG A 347 2.10 19.94 5.48
CA ARG A 347 3.33 19.69 6.23
C ARG A 347 3.04 19.29 7.68
N ASP A 348 2.17 20.04 8.34
CA ASP A 348 1.84 19.79 9.75
C ASP A 348 1.14 18.43 9.92
N LEU A 349 0.28 18.07 8.96
CA LEU A 349 -0.32 16.72 8.89
C LEU A 349 0.76 15.63 8.75
N TYR A 350 1.69 15.77 7.79
CA TYR A 350 2.76 14.78 7.59
C TYR A 350 3.67 14.64 8.81
N LEU A 351 4.08 15.74 9.42
CA LEU A 351 4.88 15.72 10.64
C LEU A 351 4.17 15.00 11.79
N SER A 352 2.85 15.22 11.94
CA SER A 352 2.06 14.54 12.98
C SER A 352 2.03 13.02 12.78
N GLY A 353 1.95 12.56 11.53
CA GLY A 353 1.90 11.13 11.18
C GLY A 353 3.20 10.37 11.46
N MET A 354 4.34 11.07 11.52
CA MET A 354 5.64 10.48 11.84
C MET A 354 5.93 10.42 13.35
N SER A 355 5.12 11.09 14.17
CA SER A 355 5.36 11.25 15.61
C SER A 355 4.42 10.40 16.49
N ALA A 356 3.51 9.63 15.86
CA ALA A 356 2.41 8.92 16.47
C ALA A 356 2.63 7.40 16.58
#